data_AF-A0A523PV23-F1
#
_entry.id   AF-A0A523PV23-F1
#
_cell.length_a   1.000
_cell.length_b   1.000
_cell.length_c   1.000
_cell.angle_alpha   90.00
_cell.angle_beta   90.00
_cell.angle_gamma   90.00
#
_symmetry.space_group_name_H-M   'P 1'
#
loop_
_entity.id
_entity.type
_entity.pdbx_description
1 polymer ?
#
loop_
_entity_poly.entity_id
_entity_poly.type
_entity_poly.pdbx_seq_one_letter_code
_entity_poly.pdbx_strand_id
1 'polypeptide(L)'
;MQGVIPRPDVAEILQEHFVALAADADDPEPAVIELANKLEGATMLPFVIFTDAEGQFLDGYSGVVTPPYLLRTLNKLVGTAS
;
A
#
# COMPACT_ATOMS: atom_id res chain seq x y z
N MET A 1 0.27 -17.11 9.68
CA MET A 1 0.31 -15.63 9.55
C MET A 1 -0.69 -15.25 8.48
N GLN A 2 -1.72 -14.48 8.80
CA GLN A 2 -2.73 -14.05 7.84
C GLN A 2 -2.26 -12.76 7.16
N GLY A 3 -2.34 -12.71 5.83
CA GLY A 3 -1.91 -11.57 5.01
C GLY A 3 -2.49 -10.24 5.50
N VAL A 4 -1.73 -9.16 5.31
CA VAL A 4 -2.12 -7.82 5.79
C VAL A 4 -3.27 -7.24 4.97
N ILE A 5 -3.47 -7.71 3.73
CA ILE A 5 -4.51 -7.21 2.82
C ILE A 5 -5.18 -8.37 2.07
N PRO A 6 -6.52 -8.41 1.96
CA PRO A 6 -7.48 -7.60 2.73
C PRO A 6 -7.72 -8.22 4.12
N ARG A 7 -7.65 -7.39 5.17
CA ARG A 7 -8.21 -7.73 6.49
C ARG A 7 -9.61 -7.13 6.62
N PRO A 8 -10.55 -7.77 7.34
CA PRO A 8 -11.93 -7.29 7.43
C PRO A 8 -12.07 -5.86 7.98
N ASP A 9 -11.16 -5.45 8.87
CA ASP A 9 -11.14 -4.14 9.54
C ASP A 9 -10.69 -2.97 8.66
N VAL A 10 -10.08 -3.25 7.51
CA VAL A 10 -9.67 -2.23 6.52
C VAL A 10 -10.35 -2.41 5.16
N ALA A 11 -11.10 -3.51 4.99
CA ALA A 11 -11.67 -3.92 3.70
C ALA A 11 -12.62 -2.87 3.13
N GLU A 12 -13.47 -2.27 3.96
CA GLU A 12 -14.46 -1.27 3.54
C GLU A 12 -13.78 -0.02 2.95
N ILE A 13 -12.83 0.57 3.70
CA ILE A 13 -12.07 1.74 3.24
C ILE A 13 -11.32 1.43 1.93
N LEU A 14 -10.70 0.25 1.84
CA LEU A 14 -9.98 -0.17 0.64
C LEU A 14 -10.91 -0.36 -0.56
N GLN A 15 -12.11 -0.93 -0.36
CA GLN A 15 -13.07 -1.17 -1.43
C GLN A 15 -13.75 0.12 -1.92
N GLU A 16 -13.99 1.07 -1.02
CA GLU A 16 -14.69 2.32 -1.36
C GLU A 16 -13.76 3.36 -1.98
N HIS A 17 -12.50 3.43 -1.57
CA HIS A 17 -11.61 4.55 -1.92
C HIS A 17 -10.38 4.18 -2.75
N PHE A 18 -10.06 2.90 -2.89
CA PHE A 18 -8.83 2.48 -3.56
C PHE A 18 -9.08 1.44 -4.66
N VAL A 19 -8.21 1.44 -5.66
CA VAL A 19 -8.11 0.38 -6.65
C VAL A 19 -6.90 -0.48 -6.28
N ALA A 20 -7.13 -1.73 -5.89
CA ALA A 20 -6.07 -2.65 -5.52
C ALA A 20 -5.48 -3.34 -6.76
N LEU A 21 -4.18 -3.17 -6.97
CA LEU A 21 -3.41 -3.87 -8.00
C LEU A 21 -2.39 -4.79 -7.31
N ALA A 22 -2.19 -5.97 -7.88
CA ALA A 22 -1.16 -6.90 -7.45
C ALA A 22 -0.13 -7.06 -8.57
N ALA A 23 1.14 -6.96 -8.22
CA ALA A 23 2.27 -7.19 -9.12
C ALA A 23 3.13 -8.33 -8.56
N ASP A 24 3.76 -9.08 -9.45
CA ASP A 24 4.75 -10.08 -9.06
C ASP A 24 6.04 -9.36 -8.66
N ALA A 25 6.57 -9.64 -7.48
CA ALA A 25 7.80 -9.02 -7.00
C ALA A 25 9.05 -9.64 -7.66
N ASP A 26 8.93 -10.86 -8.21
CA ASP A 26 10.02 -11.54 -8.92
C ASP A 26 10.09 -11.12 -10.40
N ASP A 27 8.99 -10.61 -10.98
CA ASP A 27 8.91 -10.08 -12.34
C ASP A 27 7.98 -8.84 -12.44
N PRO A 28 8.34 -7.72 -11.78
CA PRO A 28 7.50 -6.53 -11.74
C PRO A 28 7.58 -5.69 -13.03
N GLU A 29 6.48 -5.04 -13.39
CA GLU A 29 6.49 -4.08 -14.48
C GLU A 29 7.39 -2.86 -14.16
N PRO A 30 8.03 -2.22 -15.17
CA PRO A 30 8.94 -1.09 -14.94
C PRO A 30 8.36 0.05 -14.10
N ALA A 31 7.08 0.38 -14.30
CA ALA A 31 6.40 1.41 -13.52
C ALA A 31 6.27 1.04 -12.03
N VAL A 32 6.09 -0.25 -11.72
CA VAL A 32 6.05 -0.75 -10.34
C VAL A 32 7.43 -0.66 -9.70
N ILE A 33 8.49 -0.96 -10.45
CA ILE A 33 9.89 -0.81 -9.99
C ILE A 33 10.19 0.65 -9.65
N GLU A 34 9.81 1.59 -10.51
CA GLU A 34 10.01 3.03 -10.28
C GLU A 34 9.31 3.52 -9.00
N LEU A 35 8.09 3.03 -8.75
CA LEU A 35 7.37 3.30 -7.52
C LEU A 35 8.02 2.62 -6.30
N ALA A 36 8.42 1.36 -6.42
CA ALA A 36 9.04 0.60 -5.33
C ALA A 36 10.39 1.20 -4.89
N ASN A 37 11.16 1.78 -5.82
CA ASN A 37 12.41 2.47 -5.51
C ASN A 37 12.23 3.70 -4.61
N LYS A 38 11.00 4.23 -4.48
CA LYS A 38 10.68 5.33 -3.57
C LYS A 38 10.39 4.86 -2.13
N LEU A 39 10.25 3.55 -1.90
CA LEU A 39 10.16 2.98 -0.57
C LEU A 39 11.54 2.90 0.07
N GLU A 40 11.88 3.91 0.88
CA GLU A 40 13.15 3.93 1.59
C GLU A 40 13.29 2.75 2.58
N GLY A 41 14.42 2.04 2.52
CA GLY A 41 14.72 0.94 3.44
C GLY A 41 13.88 -0.33 3.23
N ALA A 42 13.19 -0.45 2.10
CA ALA A 42 12.38 -1.63 1.78
C ALA A 42 13.24 -2.88 1.58
N THR A 43 13.09 -3.86 2.46
CA THR A 43 13.93 -5.08 2.47
C THR A 43 13.14 -6.37 2.66
N MET A 44 11.82 -6.29 2.87
CA MET A 44 10.99 -7.42 3.21
C MET A 44 9.63 -7.36 2.52
N LEU A 45 9.17 -8.49 1.97
CA LEU A 45 7.83 -8.62 1.43
C LEU A 45 6.75 -8.68 2.53
N PRO A 46 5.49 -8.26 2.25
CA PRO A 46 5.07 -7.63 1.01
C PRO A 46 5.52 -6.16 0.92
N PHE A 47 5.69 -5.66 -0.30
CA PHE A 47 5.74 -4.22 -0.57
C PHE A 47 4.32 -3.72 -0.83
N VAL A 48 3.91 -2.68 -0.13
CA VAL A 48 2.62 -2.02 -0.34
C VAL A 48 2.89 -0.56 -0.64
N ILE A 49 2.39 -0.12 -1.80
CA ILE A 49 2.62 1.22 -2.33
C ILE A 49 1.26 1.88 -2.56
N PHE A 50 1.13 3.13 -2.14
CA PHE A 50 0.00 3.99 -2.44
C PHE A 50 0.43 5.02 -3.49
N THR A 51 -0.37 5.17 -4.53
CA THR A 51 -0.13 6.09 -5.64
C THR A 51 -1.43 6.78 -6.06
N ASP A 52 -1.34 7.97 -6.64
CA ASP A 52 -2.48 8.64 -7.27
C ASP A 52 -2.74 8.13 -8.70
N ALA A 53 -3.75 8.69 -9.36
CA ALA A 53 -4.15 8.29 -10.71
C ALA A 53 -3.09 8.60 -11.78
N GLU A 54 -2.18 9.53 -11.47
CA GLU A 54 -1.06 9.96 -12.30
C GLU A 54 0.22 9.15 -12.05
N GLY A 55 0.17 8.13 -11.18
CA GLY A 55 1.33 7.30 -10.85
C GLY A 55 2.34 7.99 -9.95
N GLN A 56 1.96 9.06 -9.24
CA GLN A 56 2.81 9.68 -8.23
C GLN A 56 2.75 8.90 -6.93
N PHE A 57 3.91 8.66 -6.33
CA PHE A 57 4.02 7.96 -5.05
C PHE A 57 3.48 8.85 -3.92
N LEU A 58 2.59 8.29 -3.11
CA LEU A 58 1.97 8.99 -1.97
C LEU A 58 2.54 8.49 -0.63
N ASP A 59 2.63 7.18 -0.46
CA ASP A 59 3.12 6.53 0.76
C ASP A 59 3.36 5.04 0.50
N GLY A 60 3.91 4.31 1.46
CA GLY A 60 3.96 2.86 1.44
C GLY A 60 4.85 2.25 2.51
N TYR A 61 4.92 0.92 2.53
CA TYR A 61 5.71 0.18 3.50
C TYR A 61 6.23 -1.15 2.93
N SER A 62 7.23 -1.70 3.62
CA SER A 62 7.73 -3.07 3.38
C SER A 62 7.54 -3.92 4.62
N GLY A 63 7.15 -5.18 4.43
CA GLY A 63 6.97 -6.15 5.50
C GLY A 63 5.61 -6.05 6.19
N VAL A 64 5.51 -6.70 7.34
CA VAL A 64 4.25 -6.76 8.10
C VAL A 64 4.07 -5.49 8.93
N VAL A 65 2.98 -4.79 8.70
CA VAL A 65 2.55 -3.64 9.53
C VAL A 65 1.37 -4.00 10.43
N THR A 66 1.17 -3.19 11.48
CA THR A 66 0.03 -3.36 12.40
C THR A 66 -1.24 -2.71 11.82
N PRO A 67 -2.45 -3.20 12.17
CA PRO A 67 -3.69 -2.59 11.71
C PRO A 67 -3.86 -1.10 12.03
N PRO A 68 -3.50 -0.62 13.25
CA PRO A 68 -3.59 0.81 13.55
C PRO A 68 -2.70 1.67 12.65
N TYR A 69 -1.53 1.16 12.27
CA TYR A 69 -0.65 1.85 11.33
C TYR A 69 -1.32 1.95 9.96
N LEU A 70 -1.82 0.84 9.42
CA LEU A 70 -2.48 0.81 8.11
C LEU A 70 -3.71 1.71 8.08
N LEU A 71 -4.59 1.63 9.09
CA LEU A 71 -5.78 2.49 9.20
C LEU A 71 -5.43 3.97 9.23
N ARG A 72 -4.39 4.36 9.98
CA ARG A 72 -3.93 5.75 10.03
C ARG A 72 -3.46 6.23 8.65
N THR A 73 -2.70 5.41 7.94
CA THR A 73 -2.24 5.72 6.58
C THR A 73 -3.43 5.88 5.62
N LEU A 74 -4.37 4.94 5.62
CA LEU A 74 -5.56 4.99 4.75
C LEU A 74 -6.42 6.23 5.04
N ASN A 75 -6.71 6.52 6.31
CA ASN A 75 -7.50 7.70 6.67
C ASN A 75 -6.83 9.03 6.28
N LYS A 76 -5.49 9.11 6.39
CA LYS A 76 -4.73 10.26 5.91
C LYS A 76 -4.89 10.43 4.39
N LEU A 77 -4.80 9.33 3.63
CA LEU A 77 -4.87 9.34 2.16
C LEU A 77 -6.28 9.64 1.64
N VAL A 78 -7.33 9.18 2.32
CA VAL A 78 -8.73 9.49 1.98
C VAL A 78 -9.11 10.92 2.41
N GLY A 79 -8.28 11.59 3.21
CA GLY A 79 -8.55 12.94 3.73
C GLY A 79 -9.55 12.97 4.89
N THR A 80 -9.74 11.84 5.59
CA THR A 80 -10.63 11.70 6.75
C THR A 80 -9.91 11.88 8.09
N ALA A 81 -8.60 12.14 8.08
CA ALA A 81 -7.83 12.43 9.27
C ALA A 81 -8.09 13.87 9.78
N SER A 82 -8.96 14.00 10.79
CA SER A 82 -9.06 15.17 11.68
C SER A 82 -8.10 15.06 12.85
#